data_AF-A0A352IB18-F1
#
_entry.id   AF-A0A352IB18-F1
#
_cell.length_a   1.000
_cell.length_b   1.000
_cell.length_c   1.000
_cell.angle_alpha   90.00
_cell.angle_beta   90.00
_cell.angle_gamma   90.00
#
_symmetry.space_group_name_H-M   'P 1'
#
loop_
_entity.id
_entity.type
_entity.pdbx_description
1 polymer ?
#
loop_
_entity_poly.entity_id
_entity_poly.type
_entity_poly.pdbx_seq_one_letter_code
_entity_poly.pdbx_strand_id
1 'polypeptide(L)'
;MNHVIDHSTARQLSDSVRKDLYAKRISEAQDKLSLLVQCSQDSQLNAEFGELRANYNAMLTFLTQGGHDDNRFDVQQDMARKTWTLLTRARRAVRLLSRDDTYSRTSDRLARAGASAQSLTSQWAHTFPSRERYDLQ
;
A
#
# COMPACT_ATOMS: atom_id res chain seq x y z
N MET A 1 10.85 16.48 9.10
CA MET A 1 11.59 15.35 9.72
C MET A 1 11.42 14.14 8.82
N ASN A 2 12.52 13.59 8.29
CA ASN A 2 12.47 12.36 7.49
C ASN A 2 12.31 11.17 8.44
N HIS A 3 11.10 10.62 8.53
CA HIS A 3 10.89 9.35 9.22
C HIS A 3 11.36 8.22 8.31
N VAL A 4 12.64 7.85 8.44
CA VAL A 4 13.15 6.61 7.86
C VAL A 4 12.78 5.50 8.83
N ILE A 5 11.83 4.65 8.44
CA ILE A 5 11.50 3.42 9.18
C ILE A 5 12.30 2.26 8.58
N ASP A 6 12.79 1.37 9.42
CA ASP A 6 13.48 0.17 8.96
C ASP A 6 12.52 -0.84 8.30
N HIS A 7 13.08 -1.80 7.55
CA HIS A 7 12.31 -2.80 6.83
C HIS A 7 11.42 -3.66 7.75
N SER A 8 11.89 -3.99 8.96
CA SER A 8 11.13 -4.82 9.91
C SER A 8 9.90 -4.08 10.44
N THR A 9 10.05 -2.80 10.76
CA THR A 9 8.97 -1.90 11.17
C THR A 9 7.98 -1.70 10.04
N ALA A 10 8.44 -1.48 8.80
CA ALA A 10 7.57 -1.37 7.63
C ALA A 10 6.75 -2.64 7.38
N ARG A 11 7.36 -3.83 7.60
CA ARG A 11 6.67 -5.13 7.50
C ARG A 11 5.59 -5.28 8.57
N GLN A 12 5.93 -5.02 9.84
CA GLN A 12 4.98 -5.10 10.94
C GLN A 12 3.78 -4.16 10.77
N LEU A 13 4.02 -2.92 10.33
CA LEU A 13 2.95 -1.98 10.00
C LEU A 13 2.07 -2.50 8.87
N SER A 14 2.69 -3.04 7.81
CA SER A 14 1.95 -3.60 6.67
C SER A 14 1.06 -4.78 7.07
N ASP A 15 1.59 -5.68 7.90
CA ASP A 15 0.83 -6.82 8.44
C ASP A 15 -0.33 -6.37 9.33
N SER A 16 -0.13 -5.31 10.12
CA SER A 16 -1.16 -4.72 10.97
C SER A 16 -2.29 -4.08 10.14
N VAL A 17 -1.97 -3.35 9.07
CA VAL A 17 -2.97 -2.81 8.13
C VAL A 17 -3.76 -3.94 7.48
N ARG A 18 -3.08 -4.99 7.02
CA ARG A 18 -3.72 -6.17 6.42
C ARG A 18 -4.70 -6.84 7.38
N LYS A 19 -4.31 -7.01 8.64
CA LYS A 19 -5.16 -7.61 9.68
C LYS A 19 -6.44 -6.80 9.88
N ASP A 20 -6.34 -5.47 9.92
CA ASP A 20 -7.51 -4.60 10.08
C ASP A 20 -8.42 -4.63 8.85
N LEU A 21 -7.87 -4.66 7.63
CA LEU A 21 -8.66 -4.80 6.41
C LEU A 21 -9.45 -6.13 6.39
N TYR A 22 -8.82 -7.24 6.77
CA TYR A 22 -9.53 -8.53 6.89
C TYR A 22 -10.62 -8.51 7.97
N ALA A 23 -10.41 -7.76 9.05
CA ALA A 23 -11.40 -7.53 10.09
C ALA A 23 -12.47 -6.48 9.71
N LYS A 24 -12.45 -5.96 8.46
CA LYS A 24 -13.35 -4.89 7.97
C LYS A 24 -13.23 -3.58 8.76
N ARG A 25 -12.08 -3.33 9.39
CA ARG A 25 -11.75 -2.14 10.17
C ARG A 25 -11.02 -1.13 9.30
N ILE A 26 -11.74 -0.55 8.34
CA ILE A 26 -11.14 0.30 7.28
C ILE A 26 -10.51 1.57 7.88
N SER A 27 -11.13 2.18 8.89
CA SER A 27 -10.60 3.40 9.51
C SER A 27 -9.22 3.15 10.14
N GLU A 28 -9.12 2.10 10.95
CA GLU A 28 -7.88 1.74 11.64
C GLU A 28 -6.79 1.29 10.66
N ALA A 29 -7.18 0.60 9.59
CA ALA A 29 -6.29 0.27 8.49
C ALA A 29 -5.74 1.54 7.81
N GLN A 30 -6.59 2.54 7.54
CA GLN A 30 -6.17 3.80 6.95
C GLN A 30 -5.26 4.61 7.89
N ASP A 31 -5.56 4.67 9.18
CA ASP A 31 -4.72 5.35 10.17
C ASP A 31 -3.31 4.78 10.21
N LYS A 32 -3.17 3.45 10.25
CA LYS A 32 -1.87 2.78 10.22
C LYS A 32 -1.17 2.93 8.87
N LEU A 33 -1.91 2.90 7.76
CA LEU A 33 -1.37 3.12 6.42
C LEU A 33 -0.77 4.53 6.28
N SER A 34 -1.34 5.53 6.94
CA SER A 34 -0.84 6.92 6.86
C SER A 34 0.65 7.05 7.18
N LEU A 35 1.15 6.26 8.13
CA LEU A 35 2.58 6.24 8.50
C LEU A 35 3.45 5.71 7.35
N LEU A 36 3.04 4.61 6.71
CA LEU A 36 3.76 4.05 5.55
C LEU A 36 3.75 5.02 4.36
N VAL A 37 2.61 5.68 4.13
CA VAL A 37 2.44 6.68 3.06
C VAL A 37 3.37 7.88 3.30
N GLN A 38 3.46 8.39 4.53
CA GLN A 38 4.38 9.48 4.87
C GLN A 38 5.84 9.06 4.71
N CYS A 39 6.21 7.85 5.14
CA CYS A 39 7.57 7.33 4.99
C CYS A 39 7.95 7.04 3.53
N SER A 40 6.98 6.84 2.64
CA SER A 40 7.22 6.55 1.23
C SER A 40 7.83 7.71 0.44
N GLN A 41 7.66 8.94 0.93
CA GLN A 41 8.06 10.19 0.24
C GLN A 41 7.51 10.32 -1.20
N ASP A 42 6.48 9.53 -1.55
CA ASP A 42 5.82 9.56 -2.85
C ASP A 42 4.64 10.55 -2.78
N SER A 43 4.79 11.71 -3.43
CA SER A 43 3.81 12.79 -3.41
C SER A 43 2.47 12.39 -4.05
N GLN A 44 2.51 11.56 -5.08
CA GLN A 44 1.31 11.04 -5.72
C GLN A 44 0.57 10.08 -4.79
N LEU A 45 1.31 9.18 -4.14
CA LEU A 45 0.74 8.24 -3.17
C LEU A 45 0.13 8.97 -1.96
N ASN A 46 0.76 10.05 -1.49
CA ASN A 46 0.21 10.91 -0.44
C ASN A 46 -1.11 11.58 -0.87
N ALA A 47 -1.19 12.08 -2.11
CA ALA A 47 -2.41 12.69 -2.64
C ALA A 47 -3.55 11.67 -2.77
N GLU A 48 -3.29 10.51 -3.37
CA GLU A 48 -4.27 9.43 -3.53
C GLU A 48 -4.78 8.91 -2.16
N PHE A 49 -3.89 8.80 -1.16
CA PHE A 49 -4.27 8.44 0.20
C PHE A 49 -5.15 9.52 0.86
N GLY A 50 -4.81 10.80 0.66
CA GLY A 50 -5.60 11.92 1.16
C GLY A 50 -7.03 11.91 0.61
N GLU A 51 -7.18 11.67 -0.70
CA GLU A 51 -8.48 11.54 -1.36
C GLU A 51 -9.27 10.33 -0.81
N LEU A 52 -8.62 9.16 -0.68
CA LEU A 52 -9.25 7.97 -0.12
C LEU A 52 -9.80 8.21 1.28
N ARG A 53 -9.02 8.88 2.14
CA ARG A 53 -9.41 9.18 3.52
C ARG A 53 -10.55 10.21 3.57
N ALA A 54 -10.50 11.24 2.72
CA ALA A 54 -11.58 12.22 2.61
C ALA A 54 -12.90 11.57 2.18
N ASN A 55 -12.85 10.69 1.16
CA ASN A 55 -14.03 9.98 0.66
C ASN A 55 -14.62 9.04 1.72
N TYR A 56 -13.78 8.30 2.46
CA TYR A 56 -14.24 7.44 3.53
C TYR A 56 -14.89 8.23 4.68
N ASN A 57 -14.30 9.37 5.07
CA ASN A 57 -14.88 10.26 6.09
C ASN A 57 -16.22 10.87 5.64
N ALA A 58 -16.33 11.26 4.36
CA ALA A 58 -17.58 11.76 3.79
C ALA A 58 -18.68 10.69 3.85
N MET A 59 -18.36 9.44 3.49
CA MET A 59 -19.28 8.31 3.61
C MET A 59 -19.71 8.08 5.07
N LEU A 60 -18.78 8.08 6.03
CA LEU A 60 -19.12 7.94 7.45
C LEU A 60 -20.03 9.06 7.94
N THR A 61 -19.77 10.30 7.50
CA THR A 61 -20.59 11.47 7.85
C THR A 61 -22.01 11.32 7.30
N PHE A 62 -22.15 10.95 6.02
CA PHE A 62 -23.44 10.69 5.38
C PHE A 62 -24.25 9.63 6.14
N LEU A 63 -23.62 8.50 6.47
CA LEU A 63 -24.27 7.41 7.22
C LEU A 63 -24.66 7.86 8.64
N THR A 64 -23.84 8.66 9.31
CA THR A 64 -24.11 9.16 10.66
C THR A 64 -25.30 10.12 10.68
N GLN A 65 -25.53 10.85 9.59
CA GLN A 65 -26.67 11.75 9.41
C GLN A 65 -27.97 11.02 9.01
N GLY A 66 -27.96 9.68 9.00
CA GLY A 66 -29.13 8.87 8.62
C GLY A 66 -29.28 8.65 7.12
N GLY A 67 -28.26 9.01 6.32
CA GLY A 67 -28.22 8.71 4.90
C GLY A 67 -28.26 7.21 4.63
N HIS A 68 -29.05 6.81 3.63
CA HIS A 68 -29.14 5.44 3.16
C HIS A 68 -28.51 5.33 1.77
N ASP A 69 -27.67 4.31 1.56
CA ASP A 69 -27.08 3.99 0.27
C ASP A 69 -27.20 2.48 0.06
N ASP A 70 -28.00 2.09 -0.93
CA ASP A 70 -28.23 0.70 -1.29
C ASP A 70 -26.93 -0.01 -1.72
N ASN A 71 -25.95 0.77 -2.22
CA ASN A 71 -24.65 0.27 -2.66
C ASN A 71 -23.56 0.38 -1.58
N ARG A 72 -23.93 0.66 -0.32
CA ARG A 72 -22.97 0.85 0.78
C ARG A 72 -21.94 -0.28 0.88
N PHE A 73 -22.36 -1.53 0.69
CA PHE A 73 -21.46 -2.67 0.75
C PHE A 73 -20.39 -2.60 -0.34
N ASP A 74 -20.78 -2.28 -1.57
CA ASP A 74 -19.87 -2.17 -2.71
C ASP A 74 -18.91 -0.98 -2.55
N VAL A 75 -19.41 0.15 -2.03
CA VAL A 75 -18.57 1.30 -1.70
C VAL A 75 -17.53 0.93 -0.63
N GLN A 76 -17.93 0.24 0.44
CA GLN A 76 -17.00 -0.21 1.48
C GLN A 76 -15.96 -1.21 0.95
N GLN A 77 -16.36 -2.12 0.06
CA GLN A 77 -15.44 -3.05 -0.62
C GLN A 77 -14.45 -2.30 -1.52
N ASP A 78 -14.91 -1.30 -2.26
CA ASP A 78 -14.04 -0.47 -3.09
C ASP A 78 -13.02 0.30 -2.25
N MET A 79 -13.44 0.88 -1.13
CA MET A 79 -12.54 1.57 -0.20
C MET A 79 -11.48 0.61 0.37
N ALA A 80 -11.88 -0.59 0.79
CA ALA A 80 -10.94 -1.59 1.29
C ALA A 80 -9.92 -2.02 0.22
N ARG A 81 -10.37 -2.24 -1.03
CA ARG A 81 -9.52 -2.57 -2.18
C ARG A 81 -8.54 -1.43 -2.51
N LYS A 82 -8.98 -0.18 -2.46
CA LYS A 82 -8.11 0.99 -2.63
C LYS A 82 -7.08 1.09 -1.51
N THR A 83 -7.47 0.90 -0.25
CA THR A 83 -6.54 0.85 0.89
C THR A 83 -5.49 -0.24 0.71
N TRP A 84 -5.88 -1.44 0.27
CA TRP A 84 -4.95 -2.54 -0.01
C TRP A 84 -3.95 -2.20 -1.12
N THR A 85 -4.42 -1.54 -2.18
CA THR A 85 -3.59 -1.12 -3.32
C THR A 85 -2.55 -0.10 -2.89
N LEU A 86 -2.96 0.92 -2.12
CA LEU A 86 -2.07 1.94 -1.58
C LEU A 86 -1.08 1.35 -0.58
N LEU A 87 -1.49 0.41 0.27
CA LEU A 87 -0.60 -0.33 1.17
C LEU A 87 0.53 -1.02 0.39
N THR A 88 0.17 -1.75 -0.66
CA THR A 88 1.15 -2.49 -1.49
C THR A 88 2.15 -1.54 -2.13
N ARG A 89 1.69 -0.38 -2.63
CA ARG A 89 2.56 0.65 -3.21
C ARG A 89 3.44 1.33 -2.17
N ALA A 90 2.88 1.71 -1.02
CA ALA A 90 3.62 2.41 0.05
C ALA A 90 4.73 1.53 0.61
N ARG A 91 4.45 0.24 0.86
CA ARG A 91 5.46 -0.73 1.31
C ARG A 91 6.61 -0.85 0.30
N ARG A 92 6.30 -0.90 -1.00
CA ARG A 92 7.33 -0.96 -2.05
C ARG A 92 8.18 0.30 -2.06
N ALA A 93 7.58 1.48 -2.00
CA ALA A 93 8.30 2.75 -1.98
C ALA A 93 9.24 2.86 -0.76
N VAL A 94 8.75 2.53 0.44
CA VAL A 94 9.58 2.51 1.66
C VAL A 94 10.74 1.51 1.54
N ARG A 95 10.50 0.31 0.99
CA ARG A 95 11.56 -0.68 0.74
C ARG A 95 12.65 -0.14 -0.20
N LEU A 96 12.25 0.50 -1.30
CA LEU A 96 13.19 1.09 -2.26
C LEU A 96 14.05 2.18 -1.64
N LEU A 97 13.49 3.00 -0.75
CA LEU A 97 14.24 4.02 -0.02
C LEU A 97 15.26 3.42 0.95
N SER A 98 14.92 2.29 1.59
CA SER A 98 15.82 1.65 2.56
C SER A 98 17.08 1.03 1.94
N ARG A 99 17.06 0.68 0.63
CA ARG A 99 18.18 0.06 -0.13
C ARG A 99 18.81 -1.21 0.47
N ASP A 100 18.21 -1.79 1.50
CA ASP A 100 18.87 -2.79 2.35
C ASP A 100 18.44 -4.24 2.06
N ASP A 101 17.66 -4.47 1.00
CA ASP A 101 17.15 -5.80 0.66
C ASP A 101 17.41 -6.23 -0.79
N THR A 102 17.17 -7.52 -1.06
CA THR A 102 17.30 -8.13 -2.39
C THR A 102 16.37 -7.48 -3.41
N TYR A 103 15.20 -6.99 -2.98
CA TYR A 103 14.24 -6.31 -3.84
C TYR A 103 14.80 -4.98 -4.36
N SER A 104 15.33 -4.14 -3.49
CA SER A 104 15.93 -2.84 -3.84
C SER A 104 17.17 -2.99 -4.72
N ARG A 105 18.05 -3.95 -4.41
CA ARG A 105 19.22 -4.27 -5.27
C ARG A 105 18.80 -4.73 -6.66
N THR A 106 17.71 -5.50 -6.75
CA THR A 106 17.17 -5.94 -8.03
C THR A 106 16.57 -4.75 -8.79
N SER A 107 15.74 -3.93 -8.14
CA SER A 107 15.17 -2.72 -8.73
C SER A 107 16.25 -1.77 -9.28
N ASP A 108 17.33 -1.53 -8.53
CA ASP A 108 18.45 -0.70 -8.98
C ASP A 108 19.19 -1.31 -10.19
N ARG A 109 19.36 -2.63 -10.21
CA ARG A 109 19.92 -3.33 -11.38
C ARG A 109 19.03 -3.19 -12.60
N LEU A 110 17.71 -3.29 -12.43
CA LEU A 110 16.74 -3.14 -13.51
C LEU A 110 16.73 -1.72 -14.06
N ALA A 111 16.76 -0.71 -13.19
CA ALA A 111 16.84 0.70 -13.59
C ALA A 111 18.12 1.01 -14.39
N ARG A 112 19.26 0.40 -14.02
CA ARG A 112 20.53 0.54 -14.74
C ARG A 112 20.58 -0.21 -16.08
N ALA A 113 19.80 -1.28 -16.22
CA ALA A 113 19.80 -2.12 -17.42
C ALA A 113 18.98 -1.53 -18.59
N GLY A 114 18.25 -0.43 -18.39
CA GLY A 114 17.55 0.30 -19.47
C GLY A 114 16.38 -0.44 -20.13
N ALA A 115 16.07 -1.68 -19.73
CA ALA A 115 14.91 -2.39 -20.22
C ALA A 115 13.64 -1.76 -19.63
N SER A 116 12.66 -1.47 -20.49
CA SER A 116 11.40 -0.85 -20.08
C SER A 116 10.83 -1.60 -18.88
N ALA A 117 10.55 -0.89 -17.79
CA ALA A 117 10.12 -1.47 -16.52
C ALA A 117 8.94 -2.47 -16.69
N GLN A 118 8.12 -2.29 -17.73
CA GLN A 118 7.04 -3.21 -18.13
C GLN A 118 7.51 -4.59 -18.60
N SER A 119 8.59 -4.70 -19.38
CA SER A 119 9.10 -5.98 -19.90
C SER A 119 9.61 -6.88 -18.77
N LEU A 120 10.29 -6.27 -17.80
CA LEU A 120 10.88 -6.99 -16.67
C LEU A 120 9.88 -7.25 -15.55
N THR A 121 8.89 -6.37 -15.31
CA THR A 121 7.79 -6.67 -14.38
C THR A 121 6.95 -7.86 -14.87
N SER A 122 6.76 -7.95 -16.20
CA SER A 122 6.12 -9.10 -16.86
C SER A 122 6.97 -10.36 -16.75
N GLN A 123 8.29 -10.28 -16.94
CA GLN A 123 9.19 -11.41 -16.65
C GLN A 123 9.13 -11.79 -15.16
N TRP A 124 9.16 -10.85 -14.22
CA TRP A 124 9.13 -11.17 -12.79
C TRP A 124 7.86 -11.90 -12.34
N ALA A 125 6.73 -11.61 -12.97
CA ALA A 125 5.48 -12.35 -12.79
C ALA A 125 5.59 -13.83 -13.26
N HIS A 126 6.50 -14.12 -14.19
CA HIS A 126 6.67 -15.42 -14.85
C HIS A 126 7.95 -16.20 -14.48
N THR A 127 9.00 -15.59 -13.91
CA THR A 127 10.34 -16.23 -13.82
C THR A 127 10.71 -16.87 -12.48
N PHE A 128 9.87 -16.90 -11.44
CA PHE A 128 10.27 -17.58 -10.18
C PHE A 128 9.20 -18.53 -9.59
N PRO A 129 9.55 -19.82 -9.34
CA PRO A 129 8.73 -20.74 -8.57
C PRO A 129 8.90 -20.51 -7.04
N SER A 130 7.78 -20.15 -6.40
CA SER A 130 7.27 -20.67 -5.12
C SER A 130 8.06 -20.65 -3.78
N ARG A 131 9.12 -19.85 -3.58
CA ARG A 131 9.57 -19.52 -2.20
C ARG A 131 9.80 -18.02 -1.95
N GLU A 132 10.48 -17.35 -2.87
CA GLU A 132 10.81 -15.92 -2.71
C GLU A 132 9.58 -14.98 -2.68
N ARG A 133 8.43 -15.42 -3.24
CA ARG A 133 7.17 -14.67 -3.13
C ARG A 133 6.64 -14.59 -1.70
N TYR A 134 6.91 -15.59 -0.86
CA TYR A 134 6.38 -15.67 0.51
C TYR A 134 7.11 -14.70 1.46
N ASP A 135 8.39 -14.45 1.21
CA ASP A 135 9.20 -13.49 1.99
C ASP A 135 8.96 -12.04 1.57
N LEU A 136 8.43 -11.84 0.36
CA LEU A 136 8.13 -10.53 -0.21
C LEU A 136 6.67 -10.08 0.00
N GLN A 137 5.73 -11.01 0.27
CA GLN A 137 4.37 -10.73 0.75
C GLN A 137 4.34 -10.33 2.22
#